data_AF-A0A1I2UFX8-F1
#
_entry.id   AF-A0A1I2UFX8-F1
#
_cell.length_a   1.000
_cell.length_b   1.000
_cell.length_c   1.000
_cell.angle_alpha   90.00
_cell.angle_beta   90.00
_cell.angle_gamma   90.00
#
_symmetry.space_group_name_H-M   'P 1'
#
loop_
_entity.id
_entity.type
_entity.pdbx_description
1 polymer ?
#
loop_
_entity_poly.entity_id
_entity_poly.type
_entity_poly.pdbx_seq_one_letter_code
_entity_poly.pdbx_strand_id
1 'polypeptide(L)'
;MSTPETSTWIQPLSPEQLLKIADHWCAHTHAQVQDYSALVAACAVINAHIHGVNLHSNPCAAAHSFSQCLKKLAPLSAGNEGFAELCARVLLELNESELH
;
A
#
# COMPACT_ATOMS: atom_id res chain seq x y z
N MET A 1 -25.87 -0.46 26.78
CA MET A 1 -24.45 -0.82 27.03
C MET A 1 -23.81 -0.89 25.64
N SER A 2 -23.33 0.23 25.14
CA SER A 2 -22.75 0.34 23.80
C SER A 2 -21.32 -0.16 23.86
N THR A 3 -21.01 -1.24 23.15
CA THR A 3 -19.65 -1.70 22.93
C THR A 3 -18.86 -0.62 22.20
N PRO A 4 -17.62 -0.29 22.60
CA PRO A 4 -16.76 0.54 21.78
C PRO A 4 -16.48 -0.24 20.50
N GLU A 5 -16.95 0.28 19.38
CA GLU A 5 -16.61 -0.20 18.05
C GLU A 5 -15.09 -0.06 17.95
N THR A 6 -14.36 -1.18 18.03
CA THR A 6 -12.92 -1.24 17.72
C THR A 6 -12.80 -0.89 16.25
N SER A 7 -12.74 0.42 16.02
CA SER A 7 -12.73 1.00 14.70
C SER A 7 -11.45 0.52 14.05
N THR A 8 -11.59 -0.48 13.18
CA THR A 8 -10.47 -1.19 12.55
C THR A 8 -9.96 -0.30 11.44
N TRP A 9 -9.33 0.81 11.83
CA TRP A 9 -8.75 1.76 10.90
C TRP A 9 -7.48 1.15 10.33
N ILE A 10 -7.43 1.05 9.01
CA ILE A 10 -6.20 0.70 8.30
C ILE A 10 -5.33 1.95 8.33
N GLN A 11 -4.09 1.82 8.80
CA GLN A 11 -3.04 2.82 8.63
C GLN A 11 -2.45 2.67 7.21
N PRO A 12 -2.75 3.61 6.28
CA PRO A 12 -2.27 3.51 4.91
C PRO A 12 -0.85 4.07 4.77
N LEU A 13 -0.23 3.84 3.62
CA LEU A 13 1.02 4.48 3.23
C LEU A 13 0.74 5.79 2.48
N SER A 14 1.51 6.82 2.79
CA SER A 14 1.55 8.04 1.98
C SER A 14 2.35 7.82 0.68
N PRO A 15 2.10 8.61 -0.37
CA PRO A 15 2.90 8.54 -1.60
C PRO A 15 4.40 8.73 -1.36
N GLU A 16 4.79 9.57 -0.40
CA GLU A 16 6.19 9.79 -0.04
C GLU A 16 6.82 8.55 0.62
N GLN A 17 6.06 7.85 1.48
CA GLN A 17 6.51 6.59 2.07
C GLN A 17 6.67 5.51 0.99
N LEU A 18 5.72 5.41 0.06
CA LEU A 18 5.80 4.47 -1.06
C LEU A 18 7.00 4.77 -1.96
N LEU A 19 7.27 6.05 -2.25
CA LEU A 19 8.45 6.45 -3.03
C LEU A 19 9.75 6.03 -2.33
N LYS A 20 9.88 6.22 -1.02
CA LYS A 20 11.05 5.75 -0.25
C LYS A 20 11.23 4.24 -0.35
N ILE A 21 10.15 3.47 -0.31
CA ILE A 21 10.19 2.01 -0.50
C ILE A 21 10.65 1.68 -1.93
N ALA A 22 10.17 2.40 -2.94
CA ALA A 22 10.56 2.24 -4.32
C ALA A 22 12.05 2.55 -4.55
N ASP A 23 12.56 3.64 -3.97
CA ASP A 23 13.97 4.02 -4.04
C ASP A 23 14.86 2.93 -3.42
N HIS A 24 14.47 2.42 -2.25
CA HIS A 24 15.18 1.34 -1.58
C HIS A 24 15.17 0.04 -2.40
N TRP A 25 14.04 -0.29 -3.03
CA TRP A 25 13.93 -1.45 -3.92
C TRP A 25 14.82 -1.30 -5.16
N CYS A 26 14.79 -0.12 -5.80
CA CYS A 26 15.57 0.18 -7.00
C CYS A 26 17.08 0.08 -6.73
N ALA A 27 17.53 0.52 -5.55
CA ALA A 27 18.93 0.40 -5.13
C ALA A 27 19.46 -1.05 -5.10
N HIS A 28 18.57 -2.05 -4.94
CA HIS A 28 18.94 -3.47 -4.85
C HIS A 28 18.66 -4.29 -6.11
N THR A 29 17.84 -3.77 -7.03
CA THR A 29 17.31 -4.55 -8.18
C THR A 29 17.71 -3.98 -9.55
N HIS A 30 18.48 -2.89 -9.59
CA HIS A 30 18.80 -2.11 -10.81
C HIS A 30 17.58 -1.57 -11.56
N ALA A 31 16.37 -1.70 -11.00
CA ALA A 31 15.17 -1.06 -11.51
C ALA A 31 15.23 0.47 -11.31
N GLN A 32 14.36 1.20 -12.00
CA GLN A 32 14.17 2.63 -11.83
C GLN A 32 12.67 2.94 -11.73
N VAL A 33 12.32 3.95 -10.94
CA VAL A 33 10.96 4.51 -10.95
C VAL A 33 10.76 5.25 -12.27
N GLN A 34 9.78 4.82 -13.06
CA GLN A 34 9.47 5.42 -14.36
C GLN A 34 8.13 6.16 -14.36
N ASP A 35 7.23 5.81 -13.43
CA ASP A 35 5.92 6.43 -13.31
C ASP A 35 5.59 6.76 -11.84
N TYR A 36 5.84 8.02 -11.48
CA TYR A 36 5.50 8.56 -10.16
C TYR A 36 3.98 8.71 -9.97
N SER A 37 3.23 8.94 -11.06
CA SER A 37 1.77 9.08 -11.00
C SER A 37 1.12 7.74 -10.67
N ALA A 38 1.70 6.63 -11.17
CA ALA A 38 1.31 5.27 -10.81
C ALA A 38 1.50 4.98 -9.32
N LEU A 39 2.59 5.46 -8.70
CA LEU A 39 2.80 5.31 -7.25
C LEU A 39 1.72 6.07 -6.46
N VAL A 40 1.44 7.32 -6.83
CA VAL A 40 0.38 8.12 -6.19
C VAL A 40 -0.99 7.46 -6.35
N ALA A 41 -1.31 6.98 -7.56
CA ALA A 41 -2.56 6.29 -7.84
C ALA A 41 -2.71 4.97 -7.05
N ALA A 42 -1.62 4.20 -6.91
CA ALA A 42 -1.62 3.00 -6.09
C ALA A 42 -1.88 3.32 -4.61
N CYS A 43 -1.25 4.37 -4.06
CA CYS A 43 -1.53 4.84 -2.71
C CYS A 43 -3.01 5.25 -2.51
N ALA A 44 -3.65 5.84 -3.52
CA ALA A 44 -5.06 6.21 -3.44
C ALA A 44 -5.97 5.00 -3.15
N VAL A 45 -5.62 3.79 -3.62
CA VAL A 45 -6.41 2.56 -3.38
C VAL A 45 -6.54 2.23 -1.90
N ILE A 46 -5.48 2.44 -1.12
CA ILE A 46 -5.44 2.13 0.32
C ILE A 46 -5.85 3.31 1.21
N ASN A 47 -5.90 4.52 0.64
CA ASN A 47 -6.39 5.73 1.31
C ASN A 47 -7.86 6.03 0.98
N ALA A 48 -8.52 5.24 0.11
CA ALA A 48 -9.84 5.54 -0.42
C ALA A 48 -10.94 5.43 0.65
N HIS A 49 -11.70 6.50 0.78
CA HIS A 49 -12.93 6.56 1.59
C HIS A 49 -14.07 7.07 0.73
N ILE A 50 -15.25 6.46 0.85
CA ILE A 50 -16.48 6.91 0.18
C ILE A 50 -17.49 7.22 1.27
N HIS A 51 -17.98 8.47 1.31
CA HIS A 51 -18.84 8.97 2.38
C HIS A 51 -18.24 8.76 3.79
N GLY A 52 -16.91 8.85 3.92
CA GLY A 52 -16.20 8.65 5.19
C GLY A 52 -16.01 7.19 5.60
N VAL A 53 -16.54 6.23 4.82
CA VAL A 53 -16.38 4.80 5.06
C VAL A 53 -15.12 4.30 4.36
N ASN A 54 -14.29 3.57 5.10
CA ASN A 54 -13.12 2.88 4.56
C ASN A 54 -13.55 1.88 3.48
N LEU A 55 -12.91 1.94 2.31
CA LEU A 55 -13.24 1.04 1.21
C LEU A 55 -12.84 -0.42 1.51
N HIS A 56 -11.81 -0.62 2.34
CA HIS A 56 -11.32 -1.94 2.74
C HIS A 56 -11.71 -2.24 4.18
N SER A 57 -12.33 -3.40 4.41
CA SER A 57 -12.80 -3.81 5.74
C SER A 57 -11.72 -4.40 6.64
N ASN A 58 -10.53 -4.71 6.09
CA ASN A 58 -9.38 -5.22 6.84
C ASN A 58 -8.06 -4.97 6.08
N PRO A 59 -6.91 -5.00 6.79
CA PRO A 59 -5.59 -4.80 6.18
C PRO A 59 -5.27 -5.78 5.04
N CYS A 60 -5.71 -7.05 5.12
CA CYS A 60 -5.47 -8.04 4.07
C CYS A 60 -6.16 -7.68 2.75
N ALA A 61 -7.40 -7.18 2.80
CA ALA A 61 -8.12 -6.73 1.61
C ALA A 61 -7.46 -5.49 0.96
N ALA A 62 -6.99 -4.55 1.80
CA ALA A 62 -6.24 -3.39 1.34
C ALA A 62 -4.90 -3.81 0.69
N ALA A 63 -4.12 -4.66 1.36
CA ALA A 63 -2.84 -5.15 0.86
C ALA A 63 -2.99 -5.91 -0.47
N HIS A 64 -4.02 -6.76 -0.59
CA HIS A 64 -4.33 -7.46 -1.84
C HIS A 64 -4.63 -6.47 -2.97
N SER A 65 -5.54 -5.52 -2.73
CA SER A 65 -5.93 -4.51 -3.73
C SER A 65 -4.76 -3.61 -4.13
N PHE A 66 -3.92 -3.24 -3.16
CA PHE A 66 -2.71 -2.45 -3.38
C PHE A 66 -1.70 -3.17 -4.26
N SER A 67 -1.42 -4.45 -3.95
CA SER A 67 -0.52 -5.29 -4.76
C SER A 67 -1.03 -5.41 -6.20
N GLN A 68 -2.33 -5.69 -6.38
CA GLN A 68 -2.93 -5.80 -7.70
C GLN A 68 -2.85 -4.49 -8.49
N CYS A 69 -3.03 -3.35 -7.82
CA CYS A 69 -2.91 -2.04 -8.46
C CYS A 69 -1.47 -1.78 -8.92
N LEU A 70 -0.47 -2.02 -8.06
CA LEU A 70 0.94 -1.87 -8.41
C LEU A 70 1.37 -2.79 -9.55
N LYS A 71 0.90 -4.05 -9.56
CA LYS A 71 1.17 -5.00 -10.67
C LYS A 71 0.59 -4.50 -12.00
N LYS A 72 -0.58 -3.87 -11.99
CA LYS A 72 -1.24 -3.34 -13.19
C LYS A 72 -0.64 -2.04 -13.69
N LEU A 73 -0.31 -1.13 -12.78
CA LEU A 73 0.25 0.18 -13.13
C LEU A 73 1.74 0.12 -13.49
N ALA A 74 2.46 -0.89 -12.98
CA ALA A 74 3.86 -1.15 -13.29
C ALA A 74 4.76 0.11 -13.18
N PRO A 75 4.85 0.72 -11.98
CA PRO A 75 5.55 2.00 -11.78
C PRO A 75 7.07 1.94 -11.97
N LEU A 76 7.65 0.74 -11.98
CA LEU A 76 9.08 0.51 -12.14
C LEU A 76 9.41 -0.03 -13.53
N SER A 77 10.65 0.20 -13.98
CA SER A 77 11.15 -0.33 -15.25
C SER A 77 11.24 -1.86 -15.30
N ALA A 78 11.39 -2.52 -14.15
CA ALA A 78 11.40 -3.97 -14.00
C ALA A 78 11.01 -4.39 -12.56
N GLY A 79 10.69 -5.68 -12.37
CA GLY A 79 10.50 -6.24 -11.03
C GLY A 79 9.22 -5.80 -10.31
N ASN A 80 8.21 -5.31 -11.03
CA ASN A 80 6.96 -4.80 -10.47
C ASN A 80 6.18 -5.84 -9.64
N GLU A 81 6.27 -7.12 -9.97
CA GLU A 81 5.60 -8.20 -9.23
C GLU A 81 6.16 -8.34 -7.82
N GLY A 82 7.48 -8.43 -7.69
CA GLY A 82 8.16 -8.52 -6.40
C GLY A 82 8.04 -7.22 -5.59
N PHE A 83 8.09 -6.07 -6.26
CA PHE A 83 7.86 -4.78 -5.62
C PHE A 83 6.44 -4.69 -5.04
N ALA A 84 5.43 -5.09 -5.81
CA ALA A 84 4.03 -5.08 -5.37
C ALA A 84 3.76 -6.04 -4.19
N GLU A 85 4.47 -7.17 -4.14
CA GLU A 85 4.39 -8.13 -3.02
C GLU A 85 5.07 -7.58 -1.76
N LEU A 86 6.23 -6.94 -1.91
CA LEU A 86 6.90 -6.26 -0.81
C LEU A 86 6.02 -5.15 -0.22
N CYS A 87 5.46 -4.28 -1.06
CA CYS A 87 4.60 -3.18 -0.60
C CYS A 87 3.36 -3.67 0.14
N ALA A 88 2.75 -4.77 -0.31
CA ALA A 88 1.63 -5.40 0.38
C ALA A 88 2.04 -5.94 1.75
N ARG A 89 3.20 -6.58 1.86
CA ARG A 89 3.73 -7.07 3.14
C ARG A 89 4.03 -5.93 4.11
N VAL A 90 4.66 -4.85 3.64
CA VAL A 90 4.93 -3.66 4.47
C VAL A 90 3.62 -3.07 5.01
N LEU A 91 2.57 -3.00 4.18
CA LEU A 91 1.26 -2.52 4.64
C LEU A 91 0.67 -3.44 5.72
N LEU A 92 0.80 -4.76 5.59
CA LEU A 92 0.34 -5.71 6.60
C LEU A 92 1.11 -5.54 7.92
N GLU A 93 2.43 -5.55 7.86
CA GLU A 93 3.31 -5.41 9.04
C GLU A 93 3.05 -4.10 9.79
N LEU A 94 2.82 -3.01 9.05
CA LEU A 94 2.47 -1.69 9.61
C LEU A 94 1.17 -1.73 10.40
N ASN A 95 0.22 -2.59 10.02
CA ASN A 95 -1.10 -2.72 10.64
C ASN A 95 -1.16 -3.87 11.67
N GLU A 96 -0.16 -4.74 11.74
CA GLU A 96 0.00 -5.74 12.80
C GLU A 96 0.76 -5.19 14.03
N SER A 97 1.65 -4.21 13.81
CA SER A 97 2.49 -3.64 14.88
C SER A 97 1.74 -2.77 15.88
N GLU A 98 0.53 -2.30 15.53
CA GLU A 98 -0.35 -1.48 16.39
C GLU A 98 -1.18 -2.33 17.38
N LEU A 99 -0.96 -3.65 17.44
CA LEU A 99 -1.62 -4.57 18.38
C LEU A 99 -0.79 -4.85 19.66
N HIS A 100 0.32 -4.15 19.88
CA HIS A 100 1.17 -4.25 21.09
C HIS A 100 1.23 -2.93 21.85
#